data_AF-A0A8S0FSK3-F1
#
_entry.id   AF-A0A8S0FSK3-F1
#
_cell.length_a   1.000
_cell.length_b   1.000
_cell.length_c   1.000
_cell.angle_alpha   90.00
_cell.angle_beta   90.00
_cell.angle_gamma   90.00
#
_symmetry.space_group_name_H-M   'P 1'
#
loop_
_entity.id
_entity.type
_entity.pdbx_description
1 polymer ?
#
loop_
_entity_poly.entity_id
_entity_poly.type
_entity_poly.pdbx_seq_one_letter_code
_entity_poly.pdbx_strand_id
1 'polypeptide(L)'
;MTSQSYGACLGRRSRTITVVDEQPQGMDMDPTCSLFTTGQCLGEPDLLASARRLQFFSHQYSIAVLMANARGNSALWDEHGRLIVRADRGSLLLVGQRSSQGWQGDIIPLR
;
A
#
# COMPACT_ATOMS: atom_id res chain seq x y z
N MET A 1 5.29 0.26 21.10
CA MET A 1 5.00 1.43 20.26
C MET A 1 4.40 0.94 18.95
N THR A 2 3.16 1.32 18.67
CA THR A 2 2.54 1.18 17.36
C THR A 2 2.77 2.50 16.62
N SER A 3 3.21 2.43 15.36
CA SER A 3 3.43 3.59 14.52
C SER A 3 2.88 3.33 13.13
N GLN A 4 2.37 4.37 12.49
CA GLN A 4 1.86 4.34 11.14
C GLN A 4 2.25 5.64 10.46
N SER A 5 2.79 5.56 9.25
CA SER A 5 3.05 6.74 8.42
C SER A 5 1.80 7.13 7.65
N TYR A 6 1.67 8.42 7.38
CA TYR A 6 0.61 8.97 6.56
C TYR A 6 0.75 8.57 5.08
N GLY A 7 1.98 8.27 4.63
CA GLY A 7 2.27 7.66 3.34
C GLY A 7 2.73 8.67 2.27
N ALA A 8 2.80 8.20 1.03
CA ALA A 8 3.18 9.01 -0.11
C ALA A 8 2.55 8.48 -1.40
N CYS A 9 2.31 9.36 -2.37
CA CYS A 9 1.75 9.04 -3.67
C CYS A 9 2.76 9.22 -4.80
N LEU A 10 2.64 8.37 -5.84
CA LEU A 10 3.41 8.43 -7.08
C LEU A 10 2.46 8.64 -8.27
N GLY A 11 2.66 9.75 -8.99
CA GLY A 11 1.95 10.07 -10.23
C GLY A 11 2.48 9.29 -11.44
N ARG A 12 1.60 8.85 -12.35
CA ARG A 12 2.02 8.08 -13.58
C ARG A 12 2.98 8.85 -14.48
N ARG A 13 2.89 10.17 -14.46
CA ARG A 13 3.70 11.09 -15.29
C ARG A 13 4.49 12.08 -14.43
N SER A 14 4.34 12.02 -13.11
CA SER A 14 5.02 12.93 -12.22
C SER A 14 6.41 12.39 -11.91
N ARG A 15 7.41 13.30 -11.91
CA ARG A 15 8.75 13.03 -11.38
C ARG A 15 8.84 13.33 -9.87
N THR A 16 7.72 13.70 -9.25
CA THR A 16 7.66 14.06 -7.83
C THR A 16 6.93 13.00 -7.03
N ILE A 17 7.40 12.77 -5.81
CA ILE A 17 6.75 11.98 -4.79
C ILE A 17 5.98 12.96 -3.90
N THR A 18 4.67 12.77 -3.75
CA THR A 18 3.85 13.61 -2.88
C THR A 18 3.74 12.92 -1.52
N VAL A 19 4.30 13.52 -0.47
CA VAL A 19 4.12 13.02 0.90
C VAL A 19 2.73 13.43 1.37
N VAL A 20 2.04 12.49 2.01
CA VAL A 20 0.73 12.72 2.62
C VAL A 20 0.95 13.18 4.05
N ASP A 21 0.45 14.36 4.40
CA ASP A 21 0.64 14.95 5.75
C ASP A 21 -0.54 14.69 6.69
N GLU A 22 -1.72 14.32 6.18
CA GLU A 22 -2.93 14.07 6.97
C GLU A 22 -3.61 12.74 6.62
N GLN A 23 -4.45 12.24 7.54
CA GLN A 23 -5.17 10.99 7.36
C GLN A 23 -6.04 11.06 6.08
N PRO A 24 -6.04 10.04 5.21
CA PRO A 24 -6.67 10.12 3.89
C PRO A 24 -8.18 10.35 3.83
N GLN A 25 -8.86 10.46 4.96
CA GLN A 25 -10.29 10.76 5.03
C GLN A 25 -10.52 12.25 4.78
N GLY A 26 -10.67 12.62 3.51
CA GLY A 26 -10.95 14.00 3.08
C GLY A 26 -9.89 14.62 2.18
N MET A 27 -8.82 13.90 1.84
CA MET A 27 -7.86 14.38 0.85
C MET A 27 -8.46 14.37 -0.56
N ASP A 28 -8.32 15.51 -1.24
CA ASP A 28 -8.48 15.60 -2.69
C ASP A 28 -7.24 14.96 -3.34
N MET A 29 -7.30 13.65 -3.52
CA MET A 29 -6.15 12.91 -4.06
C MET A 29 -6.01 13.22 -5.54
N ASP A 30 -4.82 13.67 -5.94
CA ASP A 30 -4.49 13.91 -7.35
C ASP A 30 -4.84 12.65 -8.17
N PRO A 31 -5.80 12.73 -9.11
CA PRO A 31 -6.28 11.58 -9.88
C PRO A 31 -5.21 11.01 -10.83
N THR A 32 -4.08 11.69 -10.99
CA THR A 32 -2.93 11.18 -11.74
C THR A 32 -2.05 10.23 -10.92
N CYS A 33 -2.27 10.15 -9.61
CA CYS A 33 -1.61 9.20 -8.72
C CYS A 33 -1.98 7.77 -9.09
N SER A 34 -0.99 6.89 -9.08
CA SER A 34 -1.13 5.49 -9.48
C SER A 34 -0.69 4.49 -8.43
N LEU A 35 0.11 4.93 -7.47
CA LEU A 35 0.53 4.15 -6.34
C LEU A 35 0.54 5.05 -5.10
N PHE A 36 -0.08 4.58 -4.03
CA PHE A 36 0.10 5.08 -2.68
C PHE A 36 0.95 4.08 -1.90
N THR A 37 1.91 4.57 -1.12
CA THR A 37 2.77 3.75 -0.28
C THR A 37 2.72 4.20 1.17
N THR A 38 2.65 3.28 2.11
CA THR A 38 2.65 3.57 3.56
C THR A 38 3.45 2.53 4.33
N GLY A 39 3.98 2.93 5.48
CA GLY A 39 4.73 2.10 6.41
C GLY A 39 4.04 2.05 7.78
N GLN A 40 4.05 0.88 8.42
CA GLN A 40 3.47 0.71 9.75
C GLN A 40 4.19 -0.33 10.59
N CYS A 41 3.90 -0.36 11.89
CA CYS A 41 4.38 -1.35 12.85
C CYS A 41 3.21 -1.81 13.73
N LEU A 42 2.27 -2.56 13.13
CA LEU A 42 1.04 -3.04 13.76
C LEU A 42 1.06 -4.56 13.93
N GLY A 43 0.51 -5.03 15.05
CA GLY A 43 0.13 -6.43 15.26
C GLY A 43 -1.38 -6.60 15.16
N GLU A 44 -1.87 -7.83 15.33
CA GLU A 44 -3.31 -8.07 15.46
C GLU A 44 -3.85 -7.54 16.80
N PRO A 45 -5.08 -6.97 16.85
CA PRO A 45 -6.08 -6.87 15.77
C PRO A 45 -5.96 -5.61 14.89
N ASP A 46 -5.11 -4.65 15.25
CA ASP A 46 -5.00 -3.36 14.57
C ASP A 46 -4.56 -3.49 13.10
N LEU A 47 -3.74 -4.51 12.81
CA LEU A 47 -3.33 -4.86 11.46
C LEU A 47 -4.53 -5.16 10.56
N LEU A 48 -5.50 -5.95 11.02
CA LEU A 48 -6.70 -6.29 10.26
C LEU A 48 -7.55 -5.05 9.97
N ALA A 49 -7.70 -4.16 10.95
CA ALA A 49 -8.41 -2.89 10.77
C ALA A 49 -7.69 -1.98 9.77
N SER A 50 -6.37 -1.87 9.85
CA SER A 50 -5.54 -1.09 8.92
C SER A 50 -5.62 -1.64 7.49
N ALA A 51 -5.49 -2.95 7.32
CA ALA A 51 -5.58 -3.60 6.01
C ALA A 51 -6.94 -3.34 5.34
N ARG A 52 -8.05 -3.44 6.09
CA ARG A 52 -9.39 -3.11 5.57
C ARG A 52 -9.51 -1.65 5.14
N ARG A 53 -8.95 -0.73 5.93
CA ARG A 53 -8.94 0.70 5.58
C ARG A 53 -8.15 0.96 4.30
N LEU A 54 -6.98 0.34 4.15
CA LEU A 54 -6.13 0.49 2.97
C LEU A 54 -6.76 -0.14 1.72
N GLN A 55 -7.43 -1.28 1.86
CA GLN A 55 -8.20 -1.90 0.78
C GLN A 55 -9.36 -1.01 0.33
N PHE A 56 -10.11 -0.43 1.28
CA PHE A 56 -11.20 0.48 0.96
C PHE A 56 -10.67 1.75 0.28
N PHE A 57 -9.54 2.28 0.78
CA PHE A 57 -8.87 3.44 0.21
C PHE A 57 -8.45 3.21 -1.25
N SER A 58 -7.86 2.06 -1.56
CA SER A 58 -7.42 1.75 -2.92
C SER A 58 -8.60 1.73 -3.90
N HIS A 59 -9.73 1.12 -3.51
CA HIS A 59 -10.96 1.09 -4.29
C HIS A 59 -11.60 2.48 -4.42
N GLN A 60 -11.75 3.22 -3.32
CA GLN A 60 -12.39 4.54 -3.31
C GLN A 60 -11.67 5.53 -4.23
N TYR A 61 -10.34 5.53 -4.22
CA TYR A 61 -9.53 6.48 -4.98
C TYR A 61 -8.98 5.90 -6.29
N SER A 62 -9.36 4.67 -6.66
CA SER A 62 -8.88 4.00 -7.87
C SER A 62 -7.35 4.01 -8.00
N ILE A 63 -6.65 3.71 -6.89
CA ILE A 63 -5.19 3.77 -6.77
C ILE A 63 -4.65 2.47 -6.20
N ALA A 64 -3.49 2.00 -6.66
CA ALA A 64 -2.84 0.87 -6.00
C ALA A 64 -2.24 1.28 -4.65
N VAL A 65 -2.20 0.36 -3.70
CA VAL A 65 -1.68 0.61 -2.35
C VAL A 65 -0.60 -0.40 -2.01
N LEU A 66 0.62 0.06 -1.78
CA LEU A 66 1.72 -0.72 -1.22
C LEU A 66 1.86 -0.40 0.27
N MET A 67 1.80 -1.42 1.11
CA MET A 67 1.95 -1.28 2.54
C MET A 67 3.11 -2.13 3.04
N ALA A 68 4.07 -1.48 3.71
CA ALA A 68 5.12 -2.15 4.44
C ALA A 68 4.75 -2.21 5.93
N ASN A 69 4.72 -3.41 6.52
CA ASN A 69 4.54 -3.57 7.96
C ASN A 69 5.75 -4.26 8.58
N ALA A 70 6.35 -3.61 9.58
CA ALA A 70 7.56 -4.10 10.26
C ALA A 70 7.35 -5.44 11.00
N ARG A 71 6.10 -5.83 11.25
CA ARG A 71 5.73 -7.08 11.94
C ARG A 71 5.21 -8.17 10.99
N GLY A 72 5.49 -8.06 9.69
CA GLY A 72 4.99 -8.95 8.65
C GLY A 72 3.60 -8.54 8.15
N ASN A 73 3.03 -9.30 7.22
CA ASN A 73 1.79 -8.99 6.49
C ASN A 73 1.85 -7.71 5.66
N SER A 74 3.03 -7.29 5.20
CA SER A 74 3.14 -6.28 4.14
C SER A 74 2.31 -6.72 2.93
N ALA A 75 1.68 -5.80 2.21
CA ALA A 75 0.71 -6.15 1.17
C ALA A 75 0.67 -5.14 0.04
N LEU A 76 0.20 -5.60 -1.13
CA LEU A 76 -0.14 -4.77 -2.28
C LEU A 76 -1.60 -5.02 -2.68
N TRP A 77 -2.36 -3.94 -2.84
CA TRP A 77 -3.69 -3.94 -3.46
C TRP A 77 -3.65 -3.19 -4.78
N ASP A 78 -4.47 -3.61 -5.74
CA ASP A 78 -4.69 -2.88 -6.98
C ASP A 78 -5.70 -1.73 -6.81
N GLU A 79 -5.92 -0.98 -7.90
CA GLU A 79 -6.87 0.13 -7.97
C GLU A 79 -8.34 -0.26 -7.72
N HIS A 80 -8.65 -1.56 -7.71
CA HIS A 80 -9.99 -2.06 -7.40
C HIS A 80 -10.10 -2.60 -5.96
N GLY A 81 -9.04 -2.48 -5.15
CA GLY A 81 -9.01 -3.05 -3.81
C GLY A 81 -8.95 -4.57 -3.79
N ARG A 82 -8.47 -5.19 -4.87
CA ARG A 82 -8.13 -6.61 -4.86
C ARG A 82 -6.72 -6.77 -4.31
N LEU A 83 -6.57 -7.70 -3.37
CA LEU A 83 -5.26 -8.06 -2.84
C LEU A 83 -4.47 -8.77 -3.94
N ILE A 84 -3.32 -8.20 -4.31
CA ILE A 84 -2.42 -8.76 -5.33
C ILE A 84 -1.43 -9.72 -4.69
N VAL A 85 -0.80 -9.30 -3.58
CA VAL A 85 0.18 -10.13 -2.88
C VAL A 85 0.30 -9.69 -1.41
N ARG A 86 0.61 -10.64 -0.52
CA ARG A 86 0.84 -10.40 0.91
C ARG A 86 2.03 -11.22 1.42
N ALA A 87 2.91 -10.57 2.17
CA ALA A 87 4.10 -11.14 2.78
C ALA A 87 3.81 -11.52 4.25
N ASP A 88 3.25 -12.71 4.48
CA ASP A 88 2.70 -13.09 5.80
C ASP A 88 3.75 -13.12 6.93
N ARG A 89 4.72 -14.04 6.88
CA ARG A 89 5.70 -14.23 7.96
C ARG A 89 7.11 -14.43 7.42
N GLY A 90 8.09 -13.97 8.20
CA GLY A 90 9.52 -14.10 7.91
C GLY A 90 10.10 -12.88 7.18
N SER A 91 11.39 -12.95 6.89
CA SER A 91 12.11 -11.94 6.11
C SER A 91 11.81 -12.14 4.63
N LEU A 92 10.95 -11.28 4.08
CA LEU A 92 10.43 -11.38 2.72
C LEU A 92 10.56 -10.04 2.01
N LEU A 93 10.92 -10.07 0.72
CA LEU A 93 10.77 -8.95 -0.19
C LEU A 93 9.46 -9.11 -0.96
N LEU A 94 8.58 -8.12 -0.82
CA LEU A 94 7.35 -8.02 -1.62
C LEU A 94 7.59 -7.09 -2.79
N VAL A 95 7.37 -7.58 -4.00
CA VAL A 95 7.53 -6.81 -5.24
C VAL A 95 6.17 -6.62 -5.90
N GLY A 96 5.93 -5.41 -6.42
CA GLY A 96 4.78 -5.09 -7.23
C GLY A 96 5.22 -4.52 -8.58
N GLN A 97 4.64 -5.01 -9.68
CA GLN A 97 4.88 -4.49 -11.02
C GLN A 97 3.56 -4.15 -11.70
N ARG A 98 3.47 -2.94 -12.25
CA ARG A 98 2.34 -2.54 -13.10
C ARG A 98 2.62 -2.89 -14.56
N SER A 99 1.70 -3.63 -15.17
CA SER A 99 1.74 -4.04 -16.58
C SER A 99 0.49 -3.55 -17.32
N SER A 100 0.38 -3.85 -18.62
CA SER A 100 -0.86 -3.62 -19.39
C SER A 100 -2.04 -4.48 -18.90
N GLN A 101 -1.76 -5.61 -18.23
CA GLN A 101 -2.76 -6.51 -17.65
C GLN A 101 -3.16 -6.12 -16.22
N GLY A 102 -2.64 -5.00 -15.70
CA GLY A 102 -2.82 -4.57 -14.33
C GLY A 102 -1.61 -4.86 -13.44
N TRP A 103 -1.82 -4.82 -12.13
CA TRP A 103 -0.80 -5.11 -11.13
C TRP A 103 -0.56 -6.60 -10.96
N GLN A 104 0.71 -6.94 -10.86
CA GLN A 104 1.19 -8.28 -10.53
C GLN A 104 2.14 -8.15 -9.33
N GLY A 105 2.22 -9.18 -8.50
CA GLY A 105 3.07 -9.17 -7.32
C GLY A 105 3.73 -10.51 -7.08
N ASP A 106 4.86 -10.47 -6.40
CA ASP A 106 5.65 -11.64 -6.05
C ASP A 106 6.25 -11.50 -4.64
N ILE A 107 6.55 -12.63 -4.02
CA ILE A 107 7.22 -12.74 -2.72
C ILE A 107 8.54 -13.46 -2.90
N ILE A 108 9.63 -12.78 -2.55
CA ILE A 108 10.98 -13.31 -2.62
C ILE A 108 11.50 -13.51 -1.20
N PRO A 109 11.77 -14.76 -0.76
CA PRO A 109 12.38 -15.02 0.54
C PRO A 109 13.80 -14.46 0.63
N LEU A 110 14.09 -13.71 1.69
CA LEU A 110 15.43 -13.21 1.99
C LEU A 110 16.07 -14.19 2.97
N ARG A 111 16.95 -15.05 2.46
CA ARG A 111 17.73 -16.01 3.25
C ARG A 111 19.08 -15.42 3.60
#